data_AF-A0A6L7PBM5-F1
#
_entry.id   AF-A0A6L7PBM5-F1
#
_cell.length_a   1.000
_cell.length_b   1.000
_cell.length_c   1.000
_cell.angle_alpha   90.00
_cell.angle_beta   90.00
_cell.angle_gamma   90.00
#
_symmetry.space_group_name_H-M   'P 1'
#
loop_
_entity.id
_entity.type
_entity.pdbx_description
1 polymer ?
#
loop_
_entity_poly.entity_id
_entity_poly.type
_entity_poly.pdbx_seq_one_letter_code
_entity_poly.pdbx_strand_id
1 'polypeptide(L)'
;MCPILKFRTVTACLAAIALFAAFAARGAPPPALAEESACEVHALGALSAEPDTPLTASGRWTTEDCDSRFRSGSDAFTYSFEVAEAGRVRIDLASTEADSFLYLMSEDGARITDNDDGASGLDARIELTLEPGSYLVEATTVGGRSRGPADFALSIARLSCDPIDLGVLVPGTDLTATGTWSIDTCGSAIVADHPAYNYTFTLAEPARVRIELLSEHGDPVLSLASPTRGVIGANDDGAEGRGSRIEQYMVAGLYIIEATTYLQGDLQPLVADFELTVHVVDEAARQEEFLLKVEASLFPDQVIVGEPFEVDYRVGNIGGGDLPEDSEVWVYAVAPRIWEPIRDVPPALWQAGASYHSSSVTASAVSTSTGELPPITVTFSRPGPSWVFVAVIAFDEDDKEIAFHGLWRTVSVVTGPTFGPVRVNVDGVEYDVVAADDDEGIVETCVIP
;
A
#
# COMPACT_ATOMS: atom_id res chain seq x y z
N MET A 1 -9.19 -54.40 -6.30
CA MET A 1 -9.17 -54.23 -7.78
C MET A 1 -10.60 -54.36 -8.25
N CYS A 2 -11.22 -53.46 -9.02
CA CYS A 2 -10.85 -52.86 -10.31
C CYS A 2 -11.91 -51.78 -10.67
N PRO A 3 -11.85 -51.08 -11.82
CA PRO A 3 -10.70 -50.55 -12.55
C PRO A 3 -10.92 -49.06 -12.97
N ILE A 4 -9.86 -48.26 -13.05
CA ILE A 4 -9.96 -46.95 -13.74
C ILE A 4 -9.95 -47.20 -15.26
N LEU A 5 -11.14 -47.13 -15.87
CA LEU A 5 -11.34 -47.30 -17.31
C LEU A 5 -10.88 -46.02 -18.06
N LYS A 6 -9.67 -46.02 -18.63
CA LYS A 6 -9.25 -44.99 -19.59
C LYS A 6 -9.50 -45.46 -21.03
N PHE A 7 -10.58 -44.98 -21.64
CA PHE A 7 -10.79 -45.11 -23.09
C PHE A 7 -10.20 -43.92 -23.86
N ARG A 8 -9.39 -44.24 -24.86
CA ARG A 8 -8.91 -43.34 -25.93
C ARG A 8 -9.49 -43.84 -27.25
N THR A 9 -10.16 -42.98 -28.02
CA THR A 9 -10.11 -42.90 -29.51
C THR A 9 -10.94 -41.67 -29.94
N VAL A 10 -10.38 -40.68 -30.66
CA VAL A 10 -10.19 -40.62 -32.14
C VAL A 10 -11.56 -40.53 -32.85
N THR A 11 -11.84 -39.51 -33.67
CA THR A 11 -11.26 -39.34 -35.02
C THR A 11 -11.36 -37.90 -35.54
N ALA A 12 -10.40 -37.50 -36.37
CA ALA A 12 -10.41 -36.26 -37.14
C ALA A 12 -11.38 -36.31 -38.34
N CYS A 13 -11.63 -35.17 -39.00
CA CYS A 13 -11.96 -35.16 -40.43
C CYS A 13 -11.44 -33.89 -41.13
N LEU A 14 -10.82 -34.05 -42.29
CA LEU A 14 -10.38 -32.97 -43.20
C LEU A 14 -11.40 -32.77 -44.33
N ALA A 15 -11.61 -31.52 -44.77
CA ALA A 15 -11.72 -31.05 -46.18
C ALA A 15 -12.14 -29.55 -46.14
N ALA A 16 -11.58 -28.55 -46.83
CA ALA A 16 -10.80 -28.37 -48.08
C ALA A 16 -11.65 -27.91 -49.30
N ILE A 17 -11.08 -26.95 -50.06
CA ILE A 17 -11.51 -26.44 -51.40
C ILE A 17 -12.81 -25.54 -51.31
N ALA A 18 -13.02 -24.42 -52.01
CA ALA A 18 -12.42 -23.88 -53.24
C ALA A 18 -12.45 -22.34 -53.45
N LEU A 19 -11.69 -21.95 -54.48
CA LEU A 19 -11.51 -20.64 -55.13
C LEU A 19 -12.80 -20.04 -55.75
N PHE A 20 -12.96 -18.71 -55.70
CA PHE A 20 -13.54 -17.85 -56.77
C PHE A 20 -12.97 -16.42 -56.58
N ALA A 21 -12.06 -15.94 -57.42
CA ALA A 21 -12.26 -15.33 -58.76
C ALA A 21 -12.40 -13.80 -58.69
N ALA A 22 -11.47 -13.09 -59.32
CA ALA A 22 -11.44 -11.64 -59.36
C ALA A 22 -12.49 -11.07 -60.32
N PHE A 23 -13.04 -9.89 -59.99
CA PHE A 23 -13.77 -9.05 -60.94
C PHE A 23 -13.18 -7.63 -60.94
N ALA A 24 -12.52 -7.26 -62.02
CA ALA A 24 -12.00 -5.91 -62.21
C ALA A 24 -13.12 -5.00 -62.74
N ALA A 25 -13.69 -4.18 -61.86
CA ALA A 25 -14.59 -3.10 -62.25
C ALA A 25 -13.83 -1.75 -62.16
N ARG A 26 -13.71 -1.05 -63.29
CA ARG A 26 -13.23 0.34 -63.32
C ARG A 26 -14.31 1.26 -62.76
N GLY A 27 -14.32 1.46 -61.45
CA GLY A 27 -14.97 2.60 -60.84
C GLY A 27 -14.21 3.88 -61.19
N ALA A 28 -14.93 4.99 -61.40
CA ALA A 28 -14.31 6.31 -61.37
C ALA A 28 -13.70 6.56 -59.97
N PRO A 29 -12.66 7.40 -59.84
CA PRO A 29 -12.26 7.85 -58.51
C PRO A 29 -13.48 8.46 -57.81
N PRO A 30 -13.68 8.22 -56.50
CA PRO A 30 -14.69 8.96 -55.76
C PRO A 30 -14.41 10.47 -55.90
N PRO A 31 -15.42 11.34 -55.75
CA PRO A 31 -15.14 12.76 -55.56
C PRO A 31 -14.14 12.88 -54.41
N ALA A 32 -13.17 13.79 -54.55
CA ALA A 32 -12.20 14.03 -53.48
C ALA A 32 -12.98 14.19 -52.16
N LEU A 33 -12.58 13.43 -51.15
CA LEU A 33 -13.00 13.71 -49.79
C LEU A 33 -12.76 15.20 -49.57
N ALA A 34 -13.75 15.90 -49.03
CA ALA A 34 -13.50 17.24 -48.54
C ALA A 34 -12.28 17.15 -47.62
N GLU A 35 -11.37 18.11 -47.70
CA GLU A 35 -10.39 18.26 -46.63
C GLU A 35 -11.20 18.50 -45.36
N GLU A 36 -11.33 17.47 -44.53
CA GLU A 36 -11.67 17.66 -43.12
C GLU A 36 -10.68 18.69 -42.62
N SER A 37 -11.20 19.81 -42.10
CA SER A 37 -10.37 20.87 -41.54
C SER A 37 -9.60 20.26 -40.38
N ALA A 38 -8.36 19.84 -40.67
CA ALA A 38 -7.53 19.13 -39.73
C ALA A 38 -7.40 19.99 -38.47
N CYS A 39 -7.83 19.42 -37.34
CA CYS A 39 -7.92 20.13 -36.08
C CYS A 39 -6.60 20.80 -35.73
N GLU A 40 -6.63 22.12 -35.56
CA GLU A 40 -5.44 22.91 -35.34
C GLU A 40 -4.76 22.46 -34.05
N VAL A 41 -3.44 22.27 -34.12
CA VAL A 41 -2.60 22.05 -32.94
C VAL A 41 -1.92 23.37 -32.64
N HIS A 42 -2.31 24.01 -31.54
CA HIS A 42 -1.77 25.30 -31.15
C HIS A 42 -0.45 25.14 -30.40
N ALA A 43 0.64 25.70 -30.94
CA ALA A 43 1.96 25.61 -30.31
C ALA A 43 2.09 26.61 -29.14
N LEU A 44 2.34 26.10 -27.94
CA LEU A 44 2.64 26.90 -26.74
C LEU A 44 4.13 27.25 -26.62
N GLY A 45 5.00 26.41 -27.21
CA GLY A 45 6.46 26.58 -27.19
C GLY A 45 7.15 25.63 -26.22
N ALA A 46 8.40 25.97 -25.87
CA ALA A 46 9.21 25.18 -24.95
C ALA A 46 8.91 25.51 -23.49
N LEU A 47 8.76 24.48 -22.67
CA LEU A 47 8.56 24.57 -21.24
C LEU A 47 9.81 25.18 -20.57
N SER A 48 9.60 26.06 -19.59
CA SER A 48 10.68 26.66 -18.82
C SER A 48 11.49 25.59 -18.06
N ALA A 49 12.82 25.76 -18.04
CA ALA A 49 13.68 24.98 -17.18
C ALA A 49 13.53 25.40 -15.70
N GLU A 50 13.24 26.68 -15.45
CA GLU A 50 12.87 27.21 -14.13
C GLU A 50 11.46 26.70 -13.75
N PRO A 51 11.29 26.08 -12.56
CA PRO A 51 9.99 25.67 -12.05
C PRO A 51 8.97 26.80 -11.95
N ASP A 52 7.69 26.43 -11.87
CA ASP A 52 6.55 27.33 -11.61
C ASP A 52 6.43 28.53 -12.58
N THR A 53 7.04 28.41 -13.76
CA THR A 53 6.94 29.35 -14.88
C THR A 53 6.09 28.72 -15.98
N PRO A 54 4.76 28.84 -15.93
CA PRO A 54 3.86 28.08 -16.79
C PRO A 54 3.80 28.59 -18.22
N LEU A 55 3.69 27.67 -19.16
CA LEU A 55 3.01 27.92 -20.44
C LEU A 55 1.51 27.96 -20.16
N THR A 56 0.80 28.95 -20.69
CA THR A 56 -0.65 29.09 -20.47
C THR A 56 -1.43 29.27 -21.76
N ALA A 57 -2.66 28.77 -21.75
CA ALA A 57 -3.66 29.03 -22.78
C ALA A 57 -5.04 29.20 -22.14
N SER A 58 -5.95 29.79 -22.89
CA SER A 58 -7.36 29.80 -22.56
C SER A 58 -8.18 29.69 -23.83
N GLY A 59 -9.42 29.25 -23.69
CA GLY A 59 -10.34 29.08 -24.79
C GLY A 59 -11.77 28.91 -24.30
N ARG A 60 -12.65 28.56 -25.23
CA ARG A 60 -14.05 28.26 -24.94
C ARG A 60 -14.45 27.07 -25.78
N TRP A 61 -14.95 26.01 -25.16
CA TRP A 61 -15.56 24.91 -25.89
C TRP A 61 -16.91 25.33 -26.45
N THR A 62 -17.14 25.06 -27.73
CA THR A 62 -18.37 25.32 -28.47
C THR A 62 -18.61 24.18 -29.47
N THR A 63 -19.86 23.99 -29.91
CA THR A 63 -20.22 22.92 -30.87
C THR A 63 -19.64 23.09 -32.28
N GLU A 64 -18.85 24.15 -32.53
CA GLU A 64 -18.14 24.39 -33.78
C GLU A 64 -16.64 24.03 -33.68
N ASP A 65 -16.15 23.72 -32.48
CA ASP A 65 -14.79 23.30 -32.23
C ASP A 65 -14.56 21.82 -32.57
N CYS A 66 -13.30 21.41 -32.49
CA CYS A 66 -12.86 20.08 -32.85
C CYS A 66 -13.43 18.98 -31.96
N ASP A 67 -13.80 17.85 -32.57
CA ASP A 67 -14.15 16.64 -31.83
C ASP A 67 -12.91 16.13 -31.06
N SER A 68 -13.09 15.79 -29.78
CA SER A 68 -12.07 15.07 -28.99
C SER A 68 -11.70 13.75 -29.66
N ARG A 69 -10.39 13.48 -29.76
CA ARG A 69 -9.83 12.25 -30.35
C ARG A 69 -10.22 11.00 -29.55
N PHE A 70 -10.51 11.15 -28.26
CA PHE A 70 -10.75 10.06 -27.33
C PHE A 70 -12.17 10.07 -26.71
N ARG A 71 -12.89 11.20 -26.75
CA ARG A 71 -14.25 11.36 -26.18
C ARG A 71 -15.27 11.78 -27.24
N SER A 72 -15.81 10.80 -27.95
CA SER A 72 -16.90 11.00 -28.91
C SER A 72 -18.04 11.87 -28.34
N GLY A 73 -18.34 12.98 -29.01
CA GLY A 73 -19.37 13.94 -28.59
C GLY A 73 -18.90 15.06 -27.65
N SER A 74 -17.59 15.16 -27.37
CA SER A 74 -16.99 16.29 -26.65
C SER A 74 -16.20 17.17 -27.61
N ASP A 75 -16.27 18.49 -27.39
CA ASP A 75 -15.40 19.48 -28.05
C ASP A 75 -14.02 19.50 -27.38
N ALA A 76 -12.98 19.83 -28.14
CA ALA A 76 -11.60 19.78 -27.67
C ALA A 76 -10.68 20.80 -28.37
N PHE A 77 -9.68 21.26 -27.62
CA PHE A 77 -8.53 22.00 -28.15
C PHE A 77 -7.27 21.15 -27.99
N THR A 78 -6.46 21.01 -29.04
CA THR A 78 -5.15 20.36 -28.94
C THR A 78 -4.04 21.42 -28.91
N TYR A 79 -3.16 21.33 -27.92
CA TYR A 79 -1.97 22.16 -27.80
C TYR A 79 -0.71 21.30 -27.90
N SER A 80 0.40 21.89 -28.35
CA SER A 80 1.72 21.26 -28.33
C SER A 80 2.73 22.05 -27.50
N PHE A 81 3.60 21.34 -26.80
CA PHE A 81 4.70 21.91 -26.01
C PHE A 81 5.95 21.04 -26.10
N GLU A 82 7.12 21.64 -25.87
CA GLU A 82 8.41 20.95 -25.87
C GLU A 82 8.98 20.87 -24.45
N VAL A 83 9.46 19.69 -24.06
CA VAL A 83 10.22 19.46 -22.82
C VAL A 83 11.70 19.38 -23.19
N ALA A 84 12.52 20.28 -22.67
CA ALA A 84 13.95 20.34 -22.99
C ALA A 84 14.82 19.42 -22.11
N GLU A 85 14.39 19.16 -20.88
CA GLU A 85 15.09 18.38 -19.86
C GLU A 85 14.10 17.46 -19.15
N ALA A 86 14.56 16.28 -18.72
CA ALA A 86 13.72 15.39 -17.91
C ALA A 86 13.30 16.09 -16.60
N GLY A 87 12.03 15.93 -16.21
CA GLY A 87 11.51 16.56 -14.99
C GLY A 87 10.04 16.30 -14.73
N ARG A 88 9.61 16.58 -13.50
CA ARG A 88 8.20 16.54 -13.11
C ARG A 88 7.46 17.71 -13.78
N VAL A 89 6.39 17.41 -14.50
CA VAL A 89 5.53 18.38 -15.18
C VAL A 89 4.12 18.25 -14.65
N ARG A 90 3.49 19.38 -14.35
CA ARG A 90 2.07 19.50 -14.04
C ARG A 90 1.33 20.17 -15.20
N ILE A 91 0.18 19.62 -15.53
CA ILE A 91 -0.77 20.13 -16.51
C ILE A 91 -2.09 20.32 -15.77
N ASP A 92 -2.55 21.55 -15.65
CA ASP A 92 -3.82 21.93 -15.02
C ASP A 92 -4.81 22.42 -16.09
N LEU A 93 -6.04 21.94 -16.03
CA LEU A 93 -7.15 22.43 -16.84
C LEU A 93 -8.33 22.78 -15.93
N ALA A 94 -8.63 24.08 -15.85
CA ALA A 94 -9.64 24.62 -14.97
C ALA A 94 -10.85 25.17 -15.75
N SER A 95 -12.06 24.93 -15.24
CA SER A 95 -13.30 25.54 -15.72
C SER A 95 -14.34 25.66 -14.61
N THR A 96 -14.91 26.86 -14.45
CA THR A 96 -16.02 27.08 -13.50
C THR A 96 -17.39 26.71 -14.08
N GLU A 97 -17.47 26.38 -15.37
CA GLU A 97 -18.71 26.13 -16.10
C GLU A 97 -18.84 24.66 -16.56
N ALA A 98 -17.71 23.99 -16.77
CA ALA A 98 -17.64 22.60 -17.18
C ALA A 98 -16.79 21.75 -16.22
N ASP A 99 -16.92 20.45 -16.40
CA ASP A 99 -16.25 19.39 -15.69
C ASP A 99 -15.11 18.96 -16.61
N SER A 100 -13.87 19.27 -16.20
CA SER A 100 -12.71 19.34 -17.08
C SER A 100 -12.15 17.94 -17.38
N PHE A 101 -11.48 17.78 -18.51
CA PHE A 101 -10.83 16.51 -18.84
C PHE A 101 -9.57 16.74 -19.68
N LEU A 102 -8.46 16.12 -19.28
CA LEU A 102 -7.17 16.19 -19.97
C LEU A 102 -6.78 14.84 -20.59
N TYR A 103 -6.25 14.88 -21.82
CA TYR A 103 -5.39 13.81 -22.35
C TYR A 103 -3.98 14.35 -22.61
N LEU A 104 -2.96 13.62 -22.16
CA LEU A 104 -1.57 13.82 -22.55
C LEU A 104 -1.17 12.76 -23.58
N MET A 105 -0.47 13.16 -24.64
CA MET A 105 -0.01 12.28 -25.72
C MET A 105 1.46 12.57 -26.09
N SER A 106 2.12 11.59 -26.68
CA SER A 106 3.38 11.78 -27.41
C SER A 106 3.16 12.54 -28.74
N GLU A 107 4.25 12.99 -29.36
CA GLU A 107 4.26 13.71 -30.65
C GLU A 107 3.46 13.00 -31.77
N ASP A 108 3.46 11.67 -31.79
CA ASP A 108 2.72 10.85 -32.76
C ASP A 108 1.21 10.73 -32.47
N GLY A 109 0.73 11.33 -31.38
CA GLY A 109 -0.66 11.31 -30.95
C GLY A 109 -1.07 10.09 -30.13
N ALA A 110 -0.14 9.20 -29.76
CA ALA A 110 -0.46 8.11 -28.84
C ALA A 110 -0.70 8.63 -27.41
N ARG A 111 -1.84 8.27 -26.81
CA ARG A 111 -2.20 8.64 -25.43
C ARG A 111 -1.19 8.04 -24.44
N ILE A 112 -0.59 8.91 -23.62
CA ILE A 112 0.29 8.57 -22.51
C ILE A 112 -0.56 8.36 -21.24
N THR A 113 -1.35 9.36 -20.86
CA THR A 113 -2.24 9.33 -19.70
C THR A 113 -3.35 10.36 -19.83
N ASP A 114 -4.27 10.37 -18.88
CA ASP A 114 -5.46 11.22 -18.82
C ASP A 114 -5.91 11.44 -17.36
N ASN A 115 -6.70 12.50 -17.14
CA ASN A 115 -7.43 12.69 -15.89
C ASN A 115 -8.68 13.59 -16.07
N ASP A 116 -9.77 13.28 -15.38
CA ASP A 116 -10.92 14.16 -15.12
C ASP A 116 -10.74 14.98 -13.83
N ASP A 117 -10.37 14.31 -12.72
CA ASP A 117 -10.42 14.86 -11.37
C ASP A 117 -9.02 14.79 -10.73
N GLY A 118 -8.42 15.94 -10.41
CA GLY A 118 -7.09 15.96 -9.76
C GLY A 118 -6.58 17.31 -9.27
N ALA A 119 -7.32 18.40 -9.52
CA ALA A 119 -7.11 19.70 -8.91
C ALA A 119 -8.29 20.02 -7.97
N SER A 120 -8.62 21.31 -7.79
CA SER A 120 -9.71 21.74 -6.91
C SER A 120 -11.09 21.56 -7.56
N GLY A 121 -11.86 20.56 -7.12
CA GLY A 121 -13.26 20.40 -7.53
C GLY A 121 -13.42 19.50 -8.74
N LEU A 122 -13.84 20.05 -9.88
CA LEU A 122 -13.99 19.34 -11.17
C LEU A 122 -12.93 19.80 -12.19
N ASP A 123 -11.79 20.26 -11.67
CA ASP A 123 -10.65 20.70 -12.45
C ASP A 123 -9.68 19.52 -12.63
N ALA A 124 -9.24 19.32 -13.88
CA ALA A 124 -8.42 18.18 -14.27
C ALA A 124 -6.94 18.49 -14.07
N ARG A 125 -6.20 17.51 -13.55
CA ARG A 125 -4.73 17.60 -13.38
C ARG A 125 -4.02 16.33 -13.84
N ILE A 126 -2.97 16.51 -14.63
CA ILE A 126 -2.00 15.46 -14.94
C ILE A 126 -0.65 15.88 -14.35
N GLU A 127 -0.03 15.02 -13.53
CA GLU A 127 1.28 15.27 -12.94
C GLU A 127 2.20 14.05 -13.01
N LEU A 128 3.28 14.14 -13.78
CA LEU A 128 4.19 13.02 -14.06
C LEU A 128 5.59 13.51 -14.46
N THR A 129 6.56 12.60 -14.45
CA THR A 129 7.88 12.87 -15.03
C THR A 129 7.83 12.70 -16.55
N LEU A 130 8.24 13.72 -17.29
CA LEU A 130 8.43 13.67 -18.75
C LEU A 130 9.90 13.67 -19.11
N GLU A 131 10.24 12.97 -20.19
CA GLU A 131 11.57 12.95 -20.81
C GLU A 131 11.67 14.10 -21.85
N PRO A 132 12.88 14.46 -22.31
CA PRO A 132 13.03 15.45 -23.36
C PRO A 132 12.32 15.04 -24.66
N GLY A 133 11.46 15.91 -25.20
CA GLY A 133 10.67 15.63 -26.40
C GLY A 133 9.49 16.58 -26.61
N SER A 134 8.77 16.35 -27.70
CA SER A 134 7.54 17.07 -28.05
C SER A 134 6.31 16.30 -27.58
N TYR A 135 5.37 17.01 -26.97
CA TYR A 135 4.15 16.44 -26.40
C TYR A 135 2.91 17.19 -26.91
N LEU A 136 1.78 16.49 -26.93
CA LEU A 136 0.47 17.08 -27.19
C LEU A 136 -0.40 16.97 -25.94
N VAL A 137 -1.22 17.97 -25.70
CA VAL A 137 -2.29 17.93 -24.69
C VAL A 137 -3.63 18.25 -25.34
N GLU A 138 -4.66 17.45 -25.04
CA GLU A 138 -6.04 17.69 -25.44
C GLU A 138 -6.81 18.19 -24.22
N ALA A 139 -7.35 19.40 -24.30
CA ALA A 139 -8.23 20.00 -23.32
C ALA A 139 -9.70 19.80 -23.75
N THR A 140 -10.45 19.00 -23.00
CA THR A 140 -11.85 18.64 -23.28
C THR A 140 -12.66 18.53 -21.97
N THR A 141 -13.85 17.92 -22.00
CA THR A 141 -14.80 17.91 -20.87
C THR A 141 -15.48 16.56 -20.62
N VAL A 142 -15.94 16.36 -19.39
CA VAL A 142 -16.83 15.26 -18.99
C VAL A 142 -18.28 15.57 -19.37
N GLY A 143 -18.85 14.77 -20.28
CA GLY A 143 -20.22 14.94 -20.78
C GLY A 143 -20.34 15.78 -22.05
N GLY A 144 -19.25 16.42 -22.49
CA GLY A 144 -19.11 17.02 -23.81
C GLY A 144 -20.18 18.07 -24.14
N ARG A 145 -20.57 18.12 -25.42
CA ARG A 145 -21.53 19.08 -26.00
C ARG A 145 -22.85 19.20 -25.25
N SER A 146 -23.24 18.20 -24.46
CA SER A 146 -24.48 18.21 -23.69
C SER A 146 -24.52 19.24 -22.55
N ARG A 147 -23.36 19.69 -22.04
CA ARG A 147 -23.30 20.78 -21.04
C ARG A 147 -23.41 22.19 -21.65
N GLY A 148 -23.25 22.32 -22.97
CA GLY A 148 -23.21 23.60 -23.66
C GLY A 148 -21.84 24.30 -23.57
N PRO A 149 -21.72 25.53 -24.08
CA PRO A 149 -20.43 26.20 -24.21
C PRO A 149 -19.84 26.70 -22.89
N ALA A 150 -18.57 26.37 -22.62
CA ALA A 150 -17.88 26.69 -21.37
C ALA A 150 -16.47 27.25 -21.61
N ASP A 151 -16.09 28.28 -20.85
CA ASP A 151 -14.74 28.86 -20.88
C ASP A 151 -13.74 27.99 -20.06
N PHE A 152 -12.47 27.94 -20.46
CA PHE A 152 -11.40 27.19 -19.77
C PHE A 152 -10.05 27.91 -19.72
N ALA A 153 -9.21 27.52 -18.77
CA ALA A 153 -7.80 27.89 -18.67
C ALA A 153 -6.92 26.63 -18.55
N LEU A 154 -5.86 26.57 -19.37
CA LEU A 154 -4.84 25.53 -19.37
C LEU A 154 -3.51 26.12 -18.87
N SER A 155 -2.82 25.40 -17.98
CA SER A 155 -1.49 25.73 -17.49
C SER A 155 -0.58 24.50 -17.55
N ILE A 156 0.67 24.68 -17.99
CA ILE A 156 1.69 23.61 -18.06
C ILE A 156 2.97 24.14 -17.44
N ALA A 157 3.43 23.56 -16.33
CA ALA A 157 4.61 23.99 -15.58
C ALA A 157 5.53 22.81 -15.23
N ARG A 158 6.85 23.05 -15.18
CA ARG A 158 7.80 22.17 -14.47
C ARG A 158 7.62 22.40 -12.97
N LEU A 159 7.59 21.33 -12.18
CA LEU A 159 7.55 21.40 -10.72
C LEU A 159 8.92 21.15 -10.10
N SER A 160 9.19 21.81 -8.96
CA SER A 160 10.36 21.54 -8.11
C SER A 160 10.06 20.46 -7.07
N CYS A 161 9.98 19.21 -7.49
CA CYS A 161 9.71 18.06 -6.60
C CYS A 161 10.98 17.34 -6.11
N ASP A 162 12.15 17.96 -6.23
CA ASP A 162 13.42 17.38 -5.79
C ASP A 162 13.45 17.21 -4.25
N PRO A 163 14.02 16.12 -3.72
CA PRO A 163 14.10 15.91 -2.28
C PRO A 163 14.89 17.01 -1.56
N ILE A 164 14.33 17.51 -0.46
CA ILE A 164 14.95 18.52 0.40
C ILE A 164 15.97 17.84 1.32
N ASP A 165 17.25 18.24 1.23
CA ASP A 165 18.29 17.69 2.10
C ASP A 165 18.23 18.28 3.51
N LEU A 166 17.87 17.43 4.48
CA LEU A 166 17.93 17.72 5.91
C LEU A 166 19.36 17.66 6.46
N GLY A 167 20.29 17.06 5.71
CA GLY A 167 21.71 16.96 6.07
C GLY A 167 22.09 15.66 6.77
N VAL A 168 23.06 15.74 7.68
CA VAL A 168 23.67 14.57 8.33
C VAL A 168 23.12 14.40 9.75
N LEU A 169 22.46 13.26 9.99
CA LEU A 169 21.93 12.88 11.29
C LEU A 169 23.04 12.29 12.17
N VAL A 170 23.15 12.82 13.39
CA VAL A 170 24.11 12.41 14.43
C VAL A 170 23.44 12.38 15.81
N PRO A 171 23.94 11.60 16.79
CA PRO A 171 23.38 11.56 18.13
C PRO A 171 23.32 12.95 18.80
N GLY A 172 22.18 13.28 19.42
CA GLY A 172 21.97 14.55 20.11
C GLY A 172 21.78 15.77 19.21
N THR A 173 21.40 15.58 17.94
CA THR A 173 20.96 16.65 17.04
C THR A 173 19.80 16.16 16.19
N ASP A 174 18.66 16.83 16.34
CA ASP A 174 17.45 16.54 15.58
C ASP A 174 17.51 17.26 14.23
N LEU A 175 17.06 16.59 13.18
CA LEU A 175 16.79 17.24 11.90
C LEU A 175 15.29 17.48 11.80
N THR A 176 14.88 18.74 11.59
CA THR A 176 13.47 19.10 11.51
C THR A 176 13.13 19.82 10.22
N ALA A 177 11.89 19.66 9.77
CA ALA A 177 11.31 20.43 8.70
C ALA A 177 9.84 20.72 9.00
N THR A 178 9.37 21.89 8.63
CA THR A 178 7.95 22.23 8.64
C THR A 178 7.50 22.58 7.24
N GLY A 179 6.21 22.38 6.97
CA GLY A 179 5.66 22.66 5.66
C GLY A 179 4.14 22.70 5.68
N THR A 180 3.57 22.66 4.48
CA THR A 180 2.13 22.72 4.31
C THR A 180 1.75 21.96 3.06
N TRP A 181 1.02 20.87 3.23
CA TRP A 181 0.36 20.18 2.14
C TRP A 181 -0.79 21.04 1.62
N SER A 182 -0.79 21.35 0.34
CA SER A 182 -1.95 21.90 -0.37
C SER A 182 -2.18 21.10 -1.64
N ILE A 183 -3.29 21.36 -2.33
CA ILE A 183 -3.49 20.79 -3.67
C ILE A 183 -2.31 21.10 -4.59
N ASP A 184 -1.60 22.22 -4.43
CA ASP A 184 -0.49 22.62 -5.30
C ASP A 184 0.88 22.07 -4.89
N THR A 185 1.00 21.38 -3.76
CA THR A 185 2.20 20.59 -3.42
C THR A 185 2.41 19.47 -4.45
N CYS A 186 3.64 19.02 -4.65
CA CYS A 186 3.95 17.87 -5.52
C CYS A 186 3.14 16.63 -5.11
N GLY A 187 2.62 15.87 -6.08
CA GLY A 187 1.89 14.63 -5.82
C GLY A 187 2.78 13.51 -5.28
N SER A 188 2.26 12.74 -4.34
CA SER A 188 2.85 11.57 -3.70
C SER A 188 3.13 10.43 -4.71
N ALA A 189 4.14 9.62 -4.40
CA ALA A 189 4.45 8.38 -5.12
C ALA A 189 3.89 7.12 -4.43
N ILE A 190 3.38 7.25 -3.19
CA ILE A 190 2.88 6.15 -2.37
C ILE A 190 1.34 6.19 -2.15
N VAL A 191 0.74 7.37 -2.07
CA VAL A 191 -0.71 7.57 -1.99
C VAL A 191 -1.15 8.33 -3.24
N ALA A 192 -1.98 7.72 -4.09
CA ALA A 192 -2.45 8.38 -5.31
C ALA A 192 -3.28 9.64 -4.97
N ASP A 193 -3.16 10.67 -5.81
CA ASP A 193 -3.93 11.93 -5.72
C ASP A 193 -3.75 12.75 -4.43
N HIS A 194 -2.65 12.51 -3.71
CA HIS A 194 -2.30 13.19 -2.46
C HIS A 194 -1.03 14.05 -2.61
N PRO A 195 -0.89 15.15 -1.85
CA PRO A 195 0.32 15.96 -1.81
C PRO A 195 1.42 15.33 -0.96
N ALA A 196 2.68 15.51 -1.34
CA ALA A 196 3.85 15.02 -0.60
C ALA A 196 5.04 15.97 -0.65
N TYR A 197 5.82 15.97 0.44
CA TYR A 197 7.17 16.47 0.46
C TYR A 197 8.15 15.31 0.54
N ASN A 198 9.21 15.38 -0.28
CA ASN A 198 10.32 14.43 -0.23
C ASN A 198 11.49 15.07 0.49
N TYR A 199 12.13 14.30 1.38
CA TYR A 199 13.29 14.72 2.16
C TYR A 199 14.40 13.67 2.04
N THR A 200 15.65 14.10 2.18
CA THR A 200 16.79 13.19 2.40
C THR A 200 17.51 13.48 3.70
N PHE A 201 18.08 12.45 4.31
CA PHE A 201 19.09 12.61 5.34
C PHE A 201 20.17 11.52 5.22
N THR A 202 21.37 11.83 5.69
CA THR A 202 22.47 10.87 5.78
C THR A 202 22.65 10.45 7.24
N LEU A 203 22.42 9.18 7.55
CA LEU A 203 22.76 8.62 8.85
C LEU A 203 24.27 8.33 8.91
N ALA A 204 24.99 8.99 9.83
CA ALA A 204 26.45 8.91 9.91
C ALA A 204 26.98 7.53 10.38
N GLU A 205 26.29 6.88 11.31
CA GLU A 205 26.67 5.59 11.89
C GLU A 205 25.43 4.72 12.21
N PRO A 206 25.54 3.38 12.28
CA PRO A 206 24.38 2.52 12.55
C PRO A 206 23.73 2.79 13.91
N ALA A 207 22.46 3.22 13.90
CA ALA A 207 21.72 3.63 15.08
C ALA A 207 20.21 3.37 14.91
N ARG A 208 19.47 3.41 16.03
CA ARG A 208 18.02 3.51 15.99
C ARG A 208 17.63 4.96 15.72
N VAL A 209 16.81 5.14 14.70
CA VAL A 209 16.27 6.45 14.31
C VAL A 209 14.76 6.41 14.49
N ARG A 210 14.23 7.47 15.07
CA ARG A 210 12.80 7.77 15.10
C ARG A 210 12.53 8.91 14.12
N ILE A 211 11.50 8.74 13.33
CA ILE A 211 10.97 9.71 12.37
C ILE A 211 9.52 9.92 12.78
N GLU A 212 9.17 11.15 13.15
CA GLU A 212 7.83 11.54 13.57
C GLU A 212 7.32 12.65 12.64
N LEU A 213 6.08 12.51 12.18
CA LEU A 213 5.41 13.47 11.31
C LEU A 213 4.07 13.82 11.95
N LEU A 214 3.95 15.05 12.42
CA LEU A 214 2.79 15.57 13.15
C LEU A 214 2.09 16.64 12.30
N SER A 215 0.80 16.84 12.54
CA SER A 215 -0.02 17.86 11.88
C SER A 215 -1.18 18.26 12.79
N GLU A 216 -1.53 19.54 12.86
CA GLU A 216 -2.75 19.99 13.55
C GLU A 216 -4.01 19.79 12.70
N HIS A 217 -3.89 19.82 11.36
CA HIS A 217 -5.03 19.88 10.42
C HIS A 217 -5.13 18.70 9.43
N GLY A 218 -4.13 17.81 9.39
CA GLY A 218 -4.06 16.67 8.46
C GLY A 218 -3.97 15.30 9.16
N ASP A 219 -3.88 14.25 8.35
CA ASP A 219 -3.67 12.86 8.78
C ASP A 219 -2.33 12.34 8.20
N PRO A 220 -1.19 12.58 8.88
CA PRO A 220 0.15 12.24 8.41
C PRO A 220 0.38 10.81 7.91
N VAL A 221 1.14 10.67 6.82
CA VAL A 221 1.68 9.39 6.35
C VAL A 221 3.17 9.53 6.07
N LEU A 222 3.97 8.65 6.66
CA LEU A 222 5.39 8.50 6.39
C LEU A 222 5.65 7.28 5.51
N SER A 223 6.55 7.44 4.55
CA SER A 223 7.33 6.33 3.98
C SER A 223 8.81 6.62 4.13
N LEU A 224 9.57 5.59 4.49
CA LEU A 224 11.02 5.60 4.60
C LEU A 224 11.60 4.65 3.57
N ALA A 225 12.48 5.15 2.72
CA ALA A 225 13.18 4.38 1.69
C ALA A 225 14.71 4.48 1.82
N SER A 226 15.39 3.47 1.29
CA SER A 226 16.84 3.48 1.07
C SER A 226 17.13 3.21 -0.40
N PRO A 227 18.05 3.94 -1.07
CA PRO A 227 18.37 3.75 -2.48
C PRO A 227 18.79 2.32 -2.87
N THR A 228 19.20 1.50 -1.90
CA THR A 228 19.63 0.10 -2.11
C THR A 228 18.54 -0.93 -1.85
N ARG A 229 17.42 -0.56 -1.20
CA ARG A 229 16.38 -1.49 -0.73
C ARG A 229 14.95 -1.10 -1.15
N GLY A 230 14.74 0.09 -1.70
CA GLY A 230 13.40 0.66 -1.89
C GLY A 230 12.81 1.11 -0.56
N VAL A 231 11.48 1.05 -0.44
CA VAL A 231 10.75 1.32 0.81
C VAL A 231 11.09 0.25 1.86
N ILE A 232 11.42 0.69 3.07
CA ILE A 232 11.86 -0.14 4.21
C ILE A 232 11.03 0.07 5.49
N GLY A 233 10.12 1.05 5.46
CA GLY A 233 9.13 1.32 6.49
C GLY A 233 8.07 2.27 5.95
N ALA A 234 6.84 2.14 6.45
CA ALA A 234 5.75 3.07 6.24
C ALA A 234 4.83 3.03 7.47
N ASN A 235 4.19 4.13 7.79
CA ASN A 235 3.20 4.23 8.88
C ASN A 235 2.33 5.49 8.70
N ASP A 236 1.14 5.47 9.27
CA ASP A 236 0.11 6.50 9.23
C ASP A 236 -0.34 6.93 10.65
N ASP A 237 -0.41 6.01 11.61
CA ASP A 237 -1.04 6.25 12.93
C ASP A 237 -0.16 5.99 14.17
N GLY A 238 1.17 5.95 14.00
CA GLY A 238 2.09 5.45 15.01
C GLY A 238 2.63 6.46 16.04
N ALA A 239 2.30 7.75 15.95
CA ALA A 239 2.69 8.81 16.89
C ALA A 239 1.50 9.24 17.76
N GLU A 240 1.47 10.50 18.23
CA GLU A 240 0.33 11.00 18.99
C GLU A 240 -0.80 11.57 18.11
N GLY A 241 -2.04 11.35 18.55
CA GLY A 241 -3.23 11.76 17.78
C GLY A 241 -3.35 10.96 16.49
N ARG A 242 -3.15 11.62 15.35
CA ARG A 242 -3.03 11.02 14.02
C ARG A 242 -1.61 11.11 13.45
N GLY A 243 -0.64 11.49 14.28
CA GLY A 243 0.74 11.60 13.83
C GLY A 243 1.29 10.25 13.40
N SER A 244 2.18 10.26 12.42
CA SER A 244 2.85 9.07 11.93
C SER A 244 4.24 8.93 12.56
N ARG A 245 4.66 7.70 12.86
CA ARG A 245 5.98 7.39 13.42
C ARG A 245 6.59 6.14 12.79
N ILE A 246 7.81 6.30 12.27
CA ILE A 246 8.69 5.17 11.92
C ILE A 246 9.85 5.15 12.90
N GLU A 247 10.01 4.04 13.62
CA GLU A 247 11.18 3.82 14.49
C GLU A 247 11.88 2.51 14.13
N GLN A 248 13.12 2.59 13.66
CA GLN A 248 13.86 1.41 13.16
C GLN A 248 15.35 1.51 13.46
N TYR A 249 15.99 0.36 13.72
CA TYR A 249 17.46 0.26 13.72
C TYR A 249 17.98 0.24 12.29
N MET A 250 18.85 1.19 11.96
CA MET A 250 19.34 1.47 10.63
C MET A 250 20.86 1.39 10.55
N VAL A 251 21.38 1.19 9.34
CA VAL A 251 22.82 1.23 9.06
C VAL A 251 23.21 2.61 8.52
N ALA A 252 24.48 2.99 8.63
CA ALA A 252 24.97 4.23 8.03
C ALA A 252 24.65 4.29 6.52
N GLY A 253 24.18 5.43 6.03
CA GLY A 253 23.79 5.60 4.63
C GLY A 253 22.83 6.75 4.37
N LEU A 254 22.47 6.90 3.09
CA LEU A 254 21.46 7.84 2.63
C LEU A 254 20.06 7.22 2.73
N TYR A 255 19.12 8.02 3.24
CA TYR A 255 17.71 7.69 3.39
C TYR A 255 16.84 8.76 2.76
N ILE A 256 15.68 8.34 2.25
CA ILE A 256 14.66 9.20 1.65
C ILE A 256 13.40 9.06 2.51
N ILE A 257 12.79 10.18 2.88
CA ILE A 257 11.49 10.23 3.55
C ILE A 257 10.50 10.84 2.56
N GLU A 258 9.34 10.21 2.40
CA GLU A 258 8.16 10.84 1.81
C GLU A 258 7.16 11.13 2.92
N ALA A 259 6.74 12.40 3.02
CA ALA A 259 5.78 12.90 3.99
C ALA A 259 4.52 13.36 3.24
N THR A 260 3.42 12.62 3.40
CA THR A 260 2.14 12.82 2.71
C THR A 260 0.97 12.68 3.70
N THR A 261 -0.28 12.55 3.24
CA THR A 261 -1.49 12.42 4.07
C THR A 261 -2.28 11.15 3.76
N TYR A 262 -3.18 10.74 4.65
CA TYR A 262 -3.96 9.49 4.53
C TYR A 262 -5.31 9.66 3.84
N LEU A 263 -6.11 10.71 4.12
CA LEU A 263 -7.38 10.96 3.42
C LEU A 263 -7.32 12.22 2.55
N GLN A 264 -7.83 12.13 1.32
CA GLN A 264 -7.99 13.28 0.43
C GLN A 264 -8.92 14.34 1.04
N GLY A 265 -9.82 13.92 1.93
CA GLY A 265 -10.69 14.79 2.71
C GLY A 265 -9.99 15.62 3.78
N ASP A 266 -8.76 15.28 4.17
CA ASP A 266 -7.96 16.08 5.11
C ASP A 266 -7.41 17.36 4.44
N LEU A 267 -7.54 17.47 3.11
CA LEU A 267 -7.43 18.74 2.39
C LEU A 267 -8.68 19.63 2.58
N GLN A 268 -9.27 19.65 3.78
CA GLN A 268 -10.34 20.56 4.18
C GLN A 268 -10.05 21.19 5.56
N PRO A 269 -9.48 22.41 5.63
CA PRO A 269 -9.20 23.32 4.50
C PRO A 269 -8.16 22.76 3.51
N LEU A 270 -8.13 23.28 2.28
CA LEU A 270 -7.27 22.85 1.14
C LEU A 270 -5.74 22.99 1.36
N VAL A 271 -5.34 23.09 2.63
CA VAL A 271 -4.07 23.53 3.18
C VAL A 271 -3.96 22.90 4.59
N ALA A 272 -3.11 21.90 4.78
CA ALA A 272 -2.81 21.28 6.08
C ALA A 272 -1.32 21.43 6.41
N ASP A 273 -1.00 21.86 7.63
CA ASP A 273 0.38 22.01 8.12
C ASP A 273 1.04 20.65 8.40
N PHE A 274 2.37 20.64 8.56
CA PHE A 274 3.06 19.54 9.24
C PHE A 274 4.39 19.96 9.86
N GLU A 275 4.82 19.16 10.85
CA GLU A 275 6.17 19.15 11.40
C GLU A 275 6.75 17.73 11.30
N LEU A 276 7.90 17.61 10.62
CA LEU A 276 8.71 16.41 10.49
C LEU A 276 9.91 16.53 11.43
N THR A 277 10.13 15.53 12.28
CA THR A 277 11.32 15.39 13.13
C THR A 277 12.01 14.05 12.87
N VAL A 278 13.33 14.10 12.67
CA VAL A 278 14.20 12.92 12.53
C VAL A 278 15.28 12.98 13.61
N HIS A 279 15.31 12.01 14.51
CA HIS A 279 16.30 11.98 15.59
C HIS A 279 16.88 10.58 15.82
N VAL A 280 18.11 10.52 16.33
CA VAL A 280 18.71 9.28 16.85
C VAL A 280 18.14 9.02 18.24
N VAL A 281 17.54 7.85 18.44
CA VAL A 281 17.08 7.41 19.76
C VAL A 281 18.30 7.09 20.63
N ASP A 282 18.38 7.68 21.82
CA ASP A 282 19.34 7.28 22.84
C ASP A 282 18.96 5.89 23.36
N GLU A 283 19.66 4.86 22.87
CA GLU A 283 19.45 3.46 23.27
C GLU A 283 19.72 3.20 24.76
N ALA A 284 20.51 4.05 25.46
CA ALA A 284 20.70 3.92 26.90
C ALA A 284 19.49 4.46 27.66
N ALA A 285 19.04 5.68 27.33
CA ALA A 285 17.81 6.24 27.92
C ALA A 285 16.58 5.36 27.61
N ARG A 286 16.47 4.86 26.37
CA ARG A 286 15.42 3.92 25.99
C ARG A 286 15.47 2.60 26.78
N GLN A 287 16.65 2.12 27.12
CA GLN A 287 16.78 0.93 28.00
C GLN A 287 16.42 1.24 29.46
N GLU A 288 16.30 2.50 29.86
CA GLU A 288 15.74 2.93 31.15
C GLU A 288 14.21 3.14 31.10
N GLU A 289 13.59 3.15 29.91
CA GLU A 289 12.13 3.12 29.73
C GLU A 289 11.57 1.71 29.99
N PHE A 290 10.24 1.59 30.13
CA PHE A 290 9.57 0.28 30.10
C PHE A 290 9.49 -0.20 28.64
N LEU A 291 9.82 -1.46 28.38
CA LEU A 291 9.84 -2.00 27.00
C LEU A 291 9.16 -3.36 26.96
N LEU A 292 7.89 -3.39 26.59
CA LEU A 292 7.14 -4.64 26.44
C LEU A 292 7.57 -5.40 25.18
N LYS A 293 7.70 -6.72 25.30
CA LYS A 293 8.10 -7.60 24.20
C LYS A 293 7.44 -8.97 24.30
N VAL A 294 6.87 -9.45 23.19
CA VAL A 294 6.61 -10.88 22.96
C VAL A 294 7.94 -11.58 22.68
N GLU A 295 8.44 -12.29 23.68
CA GLU A 295 9.70 -13.02 23.61
C GLU A 295 9.59 -14.38 22.93
N ALA A 296 8.41 -15.01 22.99
CA ALA A 296 8.12 -16.28 22.31
C ALA A 296 6.62 -16.45 22.06
N SER A 297 6.27 -17.16 20.98
CA SER A 297 4.98 -17.80 20.78
C SER A 297 5.18 -19.28 20.47
N LEU A 298 4.43 -20.13 21.17
CA LEU A 298 4.62 -21.57 21.24
C LEU A 298 3.27 -22.25 20.99
N PHE A 299 3.15 -22.90 19.85
CA PHE A 299 2.01 -23.71 19.45
C PHE A 299 2.48 -24.73 18.40
N PRO A 300 1.69 -25.78 18.10
CA PRO A 300 2.07 -26.79 17.10
C PRO A 300 2.22 -26.18 15.71
N ASP A 301 3.24 -26.59 14.94
CA ASP A 301 3.40 -26.17 13.54
C ASP A 301 2.29 -26.70 12.60
N GLN A 302 1.48 -27.65 13.09
CA GLN A 302 0.32 -28.24 12.42
C GLN A 302 -0.86 -28.41 13.40
N VAL A 303 -2.05 -27.97 13.00
CA VAL A 303 -3.28 -28.01 13.82
C VAL A 303 -4.48 -28.46 12.99
N ILE A 304 -5.54 -28.97 13.64
CA ILE A 304 -6.73 -29.51 12.98
C ILE A 304 -7.85 -28.45 12.86
N VAL A 305 -8.54 -28.41 11.72
CA VAL A 305 -9.73 -27.57 11.51
C VAL A 305 -10.82 -27.95 12.51
N GLY A 306 -11.36 -26.96 13.21
CA GLY A 306 -12.43 -27.13 14.20
C GLY A 306 -11.98 -27.64 15.57
N GLU A 307 -10.72 -28.05 15.73
CA GLU A 307 -10.16 -28.42 17.03
C GLU A 307 -9.49 -27.20 17.70
N PRO A 308 -9.80 -26.90 18.97
CA PRO A 308 -9.09 -25.88 19.72
C PRO A 308 -7.68 -26.34 20.08
N PHE A 309 -6.70 -25.44 19.96
CA PHE A 309 -5.35 -25.63 20.46
C PHE A 309 -4.91 -24.44 21.33
N GLU A 310 -3.97 -24.69 22.22
CA GLU A 310 -3.42 -23.65 23.10
C GLU A 310 -2.22 -22.97 22.43
N VAL A 311 -2.20 -21.64 22.55
CA VAL A 311 -1.07 -20.76 22.24
C VAL A 311 -0.43 -20.38 23.57
N ASP A 312 0.67 -21.07 23.88
CA ASP A 312 1.63 -20.65 24.88
C ASP A 312 2.38 -19.40 24.37
N TYR A 313 2.69 -18.47 25.27
CA TYR A 313 3.43 -17.26 24.94
C TYR A 313 4.36 -16.86 26.08
N ARG A 314 5.45 -16.18 25.72
CA ARG A 314 6.33 -15.51 26.68
C ARG A 314 6.34 -14.03 26.35
N VAL A 315 6.06 -13.21 27.34
CA VAL A 315 5.99 -11.75 27.23
C VAL A 315 6.72 -11.14 28.42
N GLY A 316 7.48 -10.06 28.23
CA GLY A 316 8.22 -9.43 29.32
C GLY A 316 8.46 -7.94 29.11
N ASN A 317 8.69 -7.25 30.21
CA ASN A 317 9.29 -5.93 30.22
C ASN A 317 10.82 -6.12 30.19
N ILE A 318 11.40 -5.89 29.01
CA ILE A 318 12.85 -6.01 28.78
C ILE A 318 13.60 -4.68 28.97
N GLY A 319 12.89 -3.65 29.44
CA GLY A 319 13.43 -2.34 29.80
C GLY A 319 13.72 -2.21 31.29
N GLY A 320 14.30 -1.07 31.66
CA GLY A 320 14.69 -0.70 33.01
C GLY A 320 13.64 0.12 33.77
N GLY A 321 12.59 0.58 33.09
CA GLY A 321 11.47 1.34 33.67
C GLY A 321 10.30 0.44 34.03
N ASP A 322 9.56 0.81 35.07
CA ASP A 322 8.28 0.18 35.43
C ASP A 322 7.14 0.76 34.57
N LEU A 323 6.07 -0.02 34.40
CA LEU A 323 4.83 0.43 33.76
C LEU A 323 4.13 1.51 34.63
N PRO A 324 3.47 2.54 34.06
CA PRO A 324 2.66 3.49 34.84
C PRO A 324 1.57 2.80 35.68
N GLU A 325 1.24 3.36 36.85
CA GLU A 325 0.37 2.69 37.84
C GLU A 325 -1.07 2.46 37.33
N ASP A 326 -1.60 3.37 36.51
CA ASP A 326 -2.97 3.38 35.99
C ASP A 326 -3.09 2.92 34.53
N SER A 327 -2.07 2.27 33.98
CA SER A 327 -2.09 1.70 32.63
C SER A 327 -3.04 0.50 32.46
N GLU A 328 -3.49 0.25 31.23
CA GLU A 328 -4.17 -1.00 30.86
C GLU A 328 -3.28 -1.81 29.90
N VAL A 329 -3.06 -3.11 30.12
CA VAL A 329 -2.18 -3.93 29.25
C VAL A 329 -2.93 -5.12 28.71
N TRP A 330 -3.09 -5.18 27.40
CA TRP A 330 -3.74 -6.32 26.74
C TRP A 330 -2.73 -7.27 26.10
N VAL A 331 -2.95 -8.57 26.28
CA VAL A 331 -2.30 -9.62 25.50
C VAL A 331 -3.36 -10.34 24.68
N TYR A 332 -3.11 -10.50 23.38
CA TYR A 332 -4.08 -11.09 22.45
C TYR A 332 -3.41 -11.94 21.36
N ALA A 333 -4.20 -12.80 20.71
CA ALA A 333 -3.77 -13.55 19.54
C ALA A 333 -4.76 -13.42 18.38
N VAL A 334 -4.25 -13.14 17.18
CA VAL A 334 -5.02 -12.98 15.93
C VAL A 334 -4.57 -14.02 14.91
N ALA A 335 -5.53 -14.50 14.13
CA ALA A 335 -5.29 -15.26 12.91
C ALA A 335 -6.46 -15.02 11.94
N PRO A 336 -6.37 -15.44 10.67
CA PRO A 336 -7.45 -15.29 9.70
C PRO A 336 -8.80 -15.85 10.20
N ARG A 337 -9.70 -14.92 10.57
CA ARG A 337 -11.06 -15.17 11.09
C ARG A 337 -11.16 -15.82 12.49
N ILE A 338 -10.22 -15.50 13.39
CA ILE A 338 -10.44 -15.60 14.84
C ILE A 338 -11.19 -14.35 15.34
N TRP A 339 -12.08 -14.54 16.32
CA TRP A 339 -12.65 -13.50 17.17
C TRP A 339 -13.16 -14.19 18.46
N GLU A 340 -12.65 -13.98 19.67
CA GLU A 340 -11.52 -13.21 20.23
C GLU A 340 -10.67 -14.17 21.10
N PRO A 341 -9.43 -13.80 21.46
CA PRO A 341 -9.26 -13.41 22.86
C PRO A 341 -8.30 -12.22 23.05
N ILE A 342 -8.84 -11.14 23.60
CA ILE A 342 -8.11 -10.06 24.27
C ILE A 342 -8.12 -10.36 25.77
N ARG A 343 -6.99 -10.15 26.47
CA ARG A 343 -6.89 -10.32 27.92
C ARG A 343 -6.20 -9.12 28.55
N ASP A 344 -6.90 -8.45 29.45
CA ASP A 344 -6.32 -7.48 30.37
C ASP A 344 -5.40 -8.15 31.41
N VAL A 345 -4.24 -7.53 31.65
CA VAL A 345 -3.12 -8.00 32.45
C VAL A 345 -2.64 -6.84 33.36
N PRO A 346 -2.93 -6.89 34.68
CA PRO A 346 -2.69 -5.75 35.58
C PRO A 346 -1.27 -5.14 35.56
N PRO A 347 -1.09 -3.81 35.59
CA PRO A 347 0.21 -3.12 35.56
C PRO A 347 1.28 -3.65 36.52
N ALA A 348 0.89 -4.02 37.75
CA ALA A 348 1.77 -4.55 38.80
C ALA A 348 2.54 -5.82 38.40
N LEU A 349 2.17 -6.42 37.27
CA LEU A 349 2.83 -7.56 36.66
C LEU A 349 4.09 -7.19 35.85
N TRP A 350 4.25 -5.94 35.39
CA TRP A 350 5.21 -5.54 34.36
C TRP A 350 6.38 -4.68 34.88
N GLN A 351 6.91 -5.04 36.05
CA GLN A 351 8.10 -4.40 36.60
C GLN A 351 9.33 -4.57 35.68
N ALA A 352 10.29 -3.66 35.79
CA ALA A 352 11.55 -3.70 35.04
C ALA A 352 12.23 -5.08 35.12
N GLY A 353 12.51 -5.71 33.97
CA GLY A 353 13.12 -7.04 33.89
C GLY A 353 12.21 -8.23 34.27
N ALA A 354 10.88 -8.06 34.35
CA ALA A 354 9.95 -9.18 34.54
C ALA A 354 9.56 -9.86 33.21
N SER A 355 9.45 -11.19 33.18
CA SER A 355 8.84 -11.93 32.06
C SER A 355 7.90 -13.04 32.51
N TYR A 356 6.75 -13.13 31.86
CA TYR A 356 5.70 -14.13 32.03
C TYR A 356 5.93 -15.37 31.19
N HIS A 357 5.85 -16.53 31.84
CA HIS A 357 5.79 -17.84 31.20
C HIS A 357 4.36 -18.38 31.25
N SER A 358 3.96 -19.14 30.22
CA SER A 358 2.68 -19.85 30.19
C SER A 358 2.79 -21.36 30.48
N SER A 359 4.00 -21.95 30.47
CA SER A 359 4.23 -23.33 30.93
C SER A 359 5.71 -23.67 31.24
N SER A 360 5.88 -24.83 31.90
CA SER A 360 6.96 -25.16 32.85
C SER A 360 8.38 -25.46 32.32
N VAL A 361 8.74 -25.15 31.07
CA VAL A 361 10.05 -25.52 30.49
C VAL A 361 10.79 -24.34 29.86
N THR A 362 11.73 -23.78 30.64
CA THR A 362 12.86 -22.89 30.29
C THR A 362 12.64 -21.37 30.42
N ALA A 363 13.16 -20.81 31.52
CA ALA A 363 13.40 -19.37 31.71
C ALA A 363 14.88 -19.02 31.44
N SER A 364 15.14 -17.86 30.82
CA SER A 364 16.48 -17.40 30.48
C SER A 364 16.94 -16.26 31.39
N ALA A 365 17.86 -16.59 32.30
CA ALA A 365 18.92 -15.78 32.93
C ALA A 365 18.70 -14.34 33.50
N VAL A 366 17.63 -13.61 33.17
CA VAL A 366 17.39 -12.24 33.69
C VAL A 366 15.94 -11.96 34.09
N SER A 367 14.98 -12.83 33.74
CA SER A 367 13.57 -12.65 34.13
C SER A 367 13.36 -12.85 35.63
N THR A 368 12.78 -11.84 36.28
CA THR A 368 12.15 -11.99 37.59
C THR A 368 10.80 -12.69 37.40
N SER A 369 10.68 -13.95 37.80
CA SER A 369 9.49 -14.76 37.52
C SER A 369 8.30 -14.35 38.40
N THR A 370 7.33 -13.70 37.78
CA THR A 370 5.96 -13.49 38.27
C THR A 370 5.06 -14.67 37.85
N GLY A 371 3.82 -14.73 38.37
CA GLY A 371 2.94 -15.90 38.20
C GLY A 371 2.55 -16.19 36.74
N GLU A 372 2.34 -17.46 36.38
CA GLU A 372 2.06 -17.85 34.99
C GLU A 372 0.76 -17.21 34.45
N LEU A 373 0.82 -16.63 33.26
CA LEU A 373 -0.38 -16.25 32.50
C LEU A 373 -0.95 -17.49 31.81
N PRO A 374 -2.28 -17.71 31.81
CA PRO A 374 -2.86 -18.84 31.10
C PRO A 374 -2.56 -18.78 29.60
N PRO A 375 -2.47 -19.91 28.89
CA PRO A 375 -2.36 -19.92 27.43
C PRO A 375 -3.63 -19.37 26.76
N ILE A 376 -3.54 -19.03 25.48
CA ILE A 376 -4.64 -18.53 24.65
C ILE A 376 -5.19 -19.66 23.78
N THR A 377 -6.47 -20.02 23.98
CA THR A 377 -7.14 -21.03 23.13
C THR A 377 -7.51 -20.45 21.76
N VAL A 378 -7.14 -21.15 20.68
CA VAL A 378 -7.40 -20.77 19.28
C VAL A 378 -8.07 -21.91 18.52
N THR A 379 -8.99 -21.60 17.60
CA THR A 379 -9.62 -22.60 16.69
C THR A 379 -9.66 -22.07 15.25
N PHE A 380 -9.21 -22.85 14.27
CA PHE A 380 -9.32 -22.51 12.85
C PHE A 380 -10.58 -23.10 12.19
N SER A 381 -11.18 -22.34 11.28
CA SER A 381 -12.41 -22.72 10.55
C SER A 381 -12.19 -23.21 9.11
N ARG A 382 -10.96 -23.16 8.59
CA ARG A 382 -10.59 -23.65 7.24
C ARG A 382 -9.18 -24.22 7.21
N PRO A 383 -8.90 -25.22 6.35
CA PRO A 383 -7.55 -25.75 6.16
C PRO A 383 -6.69 -24.82 5.28
N GLY A 384 -5.39 -25.10 5.26
CA GLY A 384 -4.38 -24.43 4.44
C GLY A 384 -3.23 -23.82 5.24
N PRO A 385 -2.24 -23.22 4.57
CA PRO A 385 -1.23 -22.39 5.22
C PRO A 385 -1.88 -21.19 5.90
N SER A 386 -1.55 -20.98 7.16
CA SER A 386 -2.08 -19.89 7.99
C SER A 386 -0.96 -19.33 8.89
N TRP A 387 -1.31 -18.39 9.75
CA TRP A 387 -0.42 -17.77 10.73
C TRP A 387 -1.19 -17.44 12.00
N VAL A 388 -0.48 -17.38 13.13
CA VAL A 388 -0.96 -16.79 14.37
C VAL A 388 0.00 -15.64 14.72
N PHE A 389 -0.58 -14.49 15.03
CA PHE A 389 0.08 -13.30 15.55
C PHE A 389 -0.24 -13.20 17.03
N VAL A 390 0.77 -13.15 17.90
CA VAL A 390 0.61 -12.87 19.33
C VAL A 390 1.13 -11.47 19.58
N ALA A 391 0.36 -10.64 20.27
CA ALA A 391 0.74 -9.26 20.60
C ALA A 391 0.52 -8.94 22.08
N VAL A 392 1.33 -7.99 22.56
CA VAL A 392 1.12 -7.24 23.79
C VAL A 392 1.00 -5.76 23.42
N ILE A 393 0.02 -5.08 23.99
CA ILE A 393 -0.24 -3.65 23.84
C ILE A 393 -0.50 -3.06 25.24
N ALA A 394 -0.06 -1.83 25.48
CA ALA A 394 -0.30 -1.09 26.71
C ALA A 394 -0.81 0.32 26.41
N PHE A 395 -1.76 0.75 27.22
CA PHE A 395 -2.37 2.09 27.22
C PHE A 395 -2.07 2.82 28.52
N ASP A 396 -2.11 4.14 28.53
CA ASP A 396 -2.08 4.97 29.75
C ASP A 396 -3.49 5.32 30.27
N GLU A 397 -3.57 6.23 31.24
CA GLU A 397 -4.84 6.65 31.87
C GLU A 397 -5.79 7.41 30.92
N ASP A 398 -5.30 7.86 29.76
CA ASP A 398 -6.03 8.62 28.73
C ASP A 398 -6.38 7.74 27.50
N ASP A 399 -6.33 6.41 27.62
CA ASP A 399 -6.50 5.42 26.53
C ASP A 399 -5.46 5.55 25.39
N LYS A 400 -4.32 6.23 25.58
CA LYS A 400 -3.27 6.40 24.55
C LYS A 400 -2.34 5.19 24.53
N GLU A 401 -2.04 4.63 23.35
CA GLU A 401 -1.06 3.55 23.22
C GLU A 401 0.35 4.04 23.63
N ILE A 402 0.92 3.39 24.65
CA ILE A 402 2.26 3.70 25.17
C ILE A 402 3.29 2.59 24.88
N ALA A 403 2.86 1.38 24.53
CA ALA A 403 3.73 0.35 23.98
C ALA A 403 2.99 -0.72 23.19
N PHE A 404 3.59 -1.19 22.09
CA PHE A 404 3.12 -2.35 21.33
C PHE A 404 4.29 -3.24 20.91
N HIS A 405 4.08 -4.56 20.97
CA HIS A 405 4.97 -5.54 20.35
C HIS A 405 4.19 -6.79 19.94
N GLY A 406 4.53 -7.38 18.80
CA GLY A 406 3.95 -8.66 18.41
C GLY A 406 4.87 -9.55 17.58
N LEU A 407 4.57 -10.85 17.60
CA LEU A 407 5.33 -11.91 16.97
C LEU A 407 4.41 -12.79 16.11
N TRP A 408 4.75 -12.91 14.82
CA TRP A 408 4.06 -13.74 13.85
C TRP A 408 4.73 -15.12 13.75
N ARG A 409 3.93 -16.20 13.74
CA ARG A 409 4.41 -17.55 13.40
C ARG A 409 3.43 -18.25 12.46
N THR A 410 3.95 -18.97 11.48
CA THR A 410 3.16 -19.74 10.51
C THR A 410 2.67 -21.07 11.10
N VAL A 411 1.54 -21.56 10.61
CA VAL A 411 0.94 -22.86 11.01
C VAL A 411 0.26 -23.53 9.82
N SER A 412 0.32 -24.85 9.74
CA SER A 412 -0.39 -25.64 8.75
C SER A 412 -1.72 -26.14 9.31
N VAL A 413 -2.85 -25.67 8.79
CA VAL A 413 -4.17 -26.13 9.24
C VAL A 413 -4.65 -27.28 8.35
N VAL A 414 -5.02 -28.42 8.93
CA VAL A 414 -5.42 -29.64 8.20
C VAL A 414 -6.80 -30.17 8.61
N THR A 415 -7.48 -30.83 7.69
CA THR A 415 -8.80 -31.46 7.91
C THR A 415 -8.66 -32.80 8.61
N GLY A 416 -8.83 -32.81 9.93
CA GLY A 416 -8.82 -34.02 10.75
C GLY A 416 -7.47 -34.77 10.81
N PRO A 417 -7.40 -35.85 11.60
CA PRO A 417 -6.20 -36.69 11.63
C PRO A 417 -6.13 -37.56 10.36
N THR A 418 -5.00 -37.49 9.64
CA THR A 418 -4.61 -38.60 8.77
C THR A 418 -4.28 -39.81 9.64
N PHE A 419 -5.27 -40.68 9.87
CA PHE A 419 -5.00 -41.99 10.47
C PHE A 419 -4.02 -42.73 9.55
N GLY A 420 -2.80 -42.97 10.03
CA GLY A 420 -1.95 -43.99 9.44
C GLY A 420 -2.70 -45.34 9.46
N PRO A 421 -2.49 -46.21 8.46
CA PRO A 421 -3.27 -47.43 8.31
C PRO A 421 -3.32 -48.24 9.62
N VAL A 422 -4.53 -48.52 10.09
CA VAL A 422 -4.75 -49.33 11.29
C VAL A 422 -4.62 -50.80 10.88
N ARG A 423 -3.56 -51.47 11.35
CA ARG A 423 -3.39 -52.91 11.11
C ARG A 423 -4.29 -53.73 12.01
N VAL A 424 -5.18 -54.49 11.37
CA VAL A 424 -6.04 -55.46 12.03
C VAL A 424 -5.63 -56.86 11.58
N ASN A 425 -5.30 -57.75 12.51
CA ASN A 425 -5.08 -59.15 12.19
C ASN A 425 -6.40 -59.93 12.35
N VAL A 426 -6.87 -60.57 11.29
CA VAL A 426 -8.01 -61.48 11.32
C VAL A 426 -7.56 -62.83 10.77
N ASP A 427 -7.69 -63.87 11.60
CA ASP A 427 -7.31 -65.26 11.28
C ASP A 427 -5.90 -65.45 10.67
N GLY A 428 -4.95 -64.60 11.06
CA GLY A 428 -3.55 -64.66 10.62
C GLY A 428 -3.20 -63.80 9.40
N VAL A 429 -4.16 -63.06 8.83
CA VAL A 429 -3.94 -62.07 7.76
C VAL A 429 -3.96 -60.68 8.38
N GLU A 430 -2.93 -59.86 8.11
CA GLU A 430 -2.93 -58.43 8.46
C GLU A 430 -3.64 -57.64 7.38
N TYR A 431 -4.54 -56.73 7.77
CA TYR A 431 -5.24 -55.80 6.89
C TYR A 431 -4.89 -54.37 7.30
N ASP A 432 -4.46 -53.54 6.35
CA ASP A 432 -4.33 -52.09 6.53
C ASP A 432 -5.72 -51.46 6.32
N VAL A 433 -6.30 -50.90 7.39
CA VAL A 433 -7.56 -50.13 7.32
C VAL A 433 -7.25 -48.65 7.21
N VAL A 434 -7.71 -48.02 6.13
CA VAL A 434 -7.51 -46.59 5.84
C VAL A 434 -8.87 -45.91 5.71
N ALA A 435 -9.03 -44.77 6.35
CA ALA A 435 -10.16 -43.86 6.16
C ALA A 435 -9.67 -42.63 5.38
N ALA A 436 -10.47 -42.19 4.41
CA ALA A 436 -10.25 -40.95 3.68
C ALA A 436 -11.59 -40.20 3.59
N ASP A 437 -11.50 -38.87 3.62
CA ASP A 437 -12.64 -37.98 3.45
C ASP A 437 -12.64 -37.44 2.00
N ASP A 438 -13.82 -37.11 1.47
CA ASP A 438 -13.97 -36.46 0.18
C ASP A 438 -14.22 -34.94 0.31
N ASP A 439 -14.28 -34.23 -0.82
CA ASP A 439 -14.51 -32.78 -0.84
C ASP A 439 -15.90 -32.36 -0.30
N GLU A 440 -16.78 -33.32 0.01
CA GLU A 440 -18.13 -33.10 0.58
C GLU A 440 -18.24 -33.50 2.07
N GLY A 441 -17.18 -34.06 2.68
CA GLY A 441 -17.13 -34.46 4.09
C GLY A 441 -17.69 -35.87 4.37
N ILE A 442 -17.69 -36.76 3.38
CA ILE A 442 -18.09 -38.16 3.52
C ILE A 442 -16.85 -39.06 3.74
N VAL A 443 -16.71 -39.57 4.95
CA VAL A 443 -15.63 -40.52 5.31
C VAL A 443 -15.90 -41.93 4.76
N GLU A 444 -15.17 -42.33 3.72
CA GLU A 444 -15.14 -43.72 3.24
C GLU A 444 -14.07 -44.55 3.96
N THR A 445 -14.38 -45.82 4.27
CA THR A 445 -13.45 -46.75 4.93
C THR A 445 -13.03 -47.88 3.99
N CYS A 446 -11.75 -47.97 3.68
CA CYS A 446 -11.17 -49.02 2.85
C CYS A 446 -10.38 -50.04 3.69
N VAL A 447 -10.58 -51.33 3.40
CA VAL A 447 -9.85 -52.44 4.01
C VAL A 447 -8.96 -53.08 2.94
N ILE A 448 -7.64 -53.00 3.13
CA ILE A 448 -6.64 -53.51 2.19
C ILE A 448 -5.98 -54.78 2.80
N PRO A 449 -6.09 -55.95 2.16
CA PRO A 449 -5.42 -57.20 2.57
C PRO A 449 -3.96 -57.28 2.08
#